data_AF-A0A2A4Q9P7-F1
#
_entry.id   AF-A0A2A4Q9P7-F1
#
_cell.length_a   1.000
_cell.length_b   1.000
_cell.length_c   1.000
_cell.angle_alpha   90.00
_cell.angle_beta   90.00
_cell.angle_gamma   90.00
#
_symmetry.space_group_name_H-M   'P 1'
#
loop_
_entity.id
_entity.type
_entity.pdbx_description
1 polymer ?
#
loop_
_entity_poly.entity_id
_entity_poly.type
_entity_poly.pdbx_seq_one_letter_code
_entity_poly.pdbx_strand_id
1 'polypeptide(L)' 'MTCPMCDKDTDKTYRPFCSKRCADLDLGKWFN' A
#
# COMPACT_ATOMS: atom_id res chain seq x y z
N MET A 1 10.21 -6.70 -1.32
CA MET A 1 9.85 -5.34 -0.87
C MET A 1 8.58 -5.48 -0.08
N THR A 2 8.51 -4.81 1.06
CA THR A 2 7.43 -4.96 2.04
C THR A 2 6.46 -3.79 1.89
N CYS A 3 5.16 -4.06 1.97
CA CYS A 3 4.11 -3.05 1.89
C CYS A 3 4.18 -2.15 3.13
N PRO A 4 4.33 -0.83 2.99
CA PRO A 4 4.48 0.08 4.13
C PRO A 4 3.22 0.22 4.99
N MET A 5 2.08 -0.32 4.54
CA MET A 5 0.80 -0.22 5.23
C MET A 5 0.44 -1.46 6.05
N CYS A 6 1.00 -2.63 5.72
CA CYS A 6 0.61 -3.89 6.38
C CYS A 6 1.70 -4.96 6.42
N ASP A 7 2.93 -4.63 6.03
CA ASP A 7 4.12 -5.49 6.10
C ASP A 7 4.04 -6.81 5.31
N LYS A 8 3.10 -6.91 4.35
CA LYS A 8 3.02 -8.01 3.40
C LYS A 8 3.95 -7.81 2.21
N ASP A 9 4.25 -8.87 1.48
CA ASP A 9 4.96 -8.78 0.22
C ASP A 9 4.23 -7.87 -0.77
N THR A 10 4.98 -6.95 -1.39
CA THR A 10 4.45 -6.05 -2.40
C THR A 10 4.07 -6.81 -3.66
N ASP A 11 2.91 -6.48 -4.22
CA ASP A 11 2.52 -6.96 -5.54
C ASP A 11 3.13 -6.06 -6.63
N LYS A 12 3.57 -6.65 -7.74
CA LYS A 12 4.23 -5.91 -8.83
C LYS A 12 3.33 -4.82 -9.43
N THR A 13 2.02 -5.04 -9.43
CA THR A 13 1.00 -4.14 -9.99
C THR A 13 0.69 -2.98 -9.04
N TYR A 14 0.89 -3.18 -7.74
CA TYR A 14 0.48 -2.24 -6.69
C TYR A 14 1.66 -1.60 -5.96
N ARG A 15 2.90 -1.74 -6.44
CA ARG A 15 4.09 -1.18 -5.78
C ARG A 15 3.93 0.32 -5.50
N PRO A 16 4.28 0.80 -4.28
CA PRO A 16 4.99 0.11 -3.19
C PRO A 16 4.11 -0.75 -2.25
N PHE A 17 2.86 -1.05 -2.61
CA PHE A 17 1.89 -1.74 -1.77
C PHE A 17 1.65 -3.20 -2.18
N CYS A 18 0.97 -3.96 -1.31
CA CYS A 18 0.54 -5.32 -1.59
C CYS A 18 -0.81 -5.41 -2.32
N SER A 19 -1.62 -4.34 -2.34
CA SER A 19 -2.95 -4.33 -2.95
C SER A 19 -3.50 -2.90 -3.11
N LYS A 20 -4.54 -2.76 -3.95
CA LYS A 20 -5.29 -1.51 -4.11
C LYS A 20 -5.76 -0.94 -2.77
N ARG A 21 -6.30 -1.79 -1.89
CA ARG A 21 -6.75 -1.38 -0.55
C ARG A 21 -5.65 -0.67 0.25
N CYS A 22 -4.41 -1.17 0.21
CA CYS A 22 -3.32 -0.53 0.94
C CYS A 22 -2.92 0.81 0.32
N ALA A 23 -2.98 0.93 -1.02
CA ALA A 23 -2.77 2.22 -1.70
C ALA A 23 -3.86 3.25 -1.34
N ASP A 24 -5.12 2.83 -1.31
CA ASP A 24 -6.24 3.69 -0.94
C ASP A 24 -6.16 4.15 0.53
N LEU A 25 -5.74 3.25 1.44
CA LEU A 25 -5.50 3.60 2.85
C LEU A 25 -4.33 4.57 3.03
N ASP A 26 -3.27 4.43 2.22
CA ASP A 26 -2.13 5.34 2.24
C ASP A 26 -2.57 6.74 1.79
N LEU A 27 -3.27 6.84 0.64
CA LEU A 27 -3.87 8.08 0.17
C LEU A 27 -4.77 8.74 1.23
N GLY A 28 -5.59 7.96 1.94
CA GLY A 28 -6.45 8.46 3.01
C GLY A 28 -5.69 9.06 4.20
N LYS A 29 -4.46 8.61 4.49
CA LYS A 29 -3.61 9.22 5.54
C LYS A 29 -3.07 10.59 5.15
N TRP A 30 -2.93 10.88 3.86
CA TRP A 30 -2.36 12.15 3.38
C TRP A 30 -3.39 13.26 3.18
N PHE A 31 -4.67 12.91 3.05
CA PHE A 31 -5.77 13.85 2.82
C PHE A 31 -6.48 14.31 4.10
N ASN A 32 -5.97 13.93 5.27
CA ASN A 32 -6.55 14.22 6.58
C ASN A 32 -5.56 15.02 7.43
#